data_AF-A0A672Q0A1-F1
#
_entry.id   AF-A0A672Q0A1-F1
#
_cell.length_a   1.000
_cell.length_b   1.000
_cell.length_c   1.000
_cell.angle_alpha   90.00
_cell.angle_beta   90.00
_cell.angle_gamma   90.00
#
_symmetry.space_group_name_H-M   'P 1'
#
loop_
_entity.id
_entity.type
_entity.pdbx_description
1 polymer ?
#
loop_
_entity_poly.entity_id
_entity_poly.type
_entity_poly.pdbx_seq_one_letter_code
_entity_poly.pdbx_strand_id
1 'polypeptide(L)' 'MNVEHEVTLLVDEIRRLGSKNADGKISVKFGVLFNDDQCANLFEALVGTLKAAKRKKLIALLGLLMNGLE' A
#
# COMPACT_ATOMS: atom_id res chain seq x y z
N MET A 1 19.73 -2.63 0.27
CA MET A 1 18.27 -2.42 0.15
C MET A 1 17.85 -1.33 1.10
N ASN A 2 17.38 -0.19 0.58
CA ASN A 2 16.93 0.92 1.42
C ASN A 2 15.41 0.84 1.55
N VAL A 3 14.94 0.30 2.66
CA VAL A 3 13.51 0.12 2.98
C VAL A 3 12.70 1.39 2.74
N GLU A 4 13.27 2.57 2.94
CA GLU A 4 12.56 3.84 2.73
C GLU A 4 12.29 4.15 1.26
N HIS A 5 13.21 3.73 0.38
CA HIS A 5 13.03 3.91 -1.07
C HIS A 5 11.93 2.97 -1.58
N GLU A 6 11.96 1.70 -1.13
CA GLU A 6 10.92 0.71 -1.41
C GLU A 6 9.55 1.17 -0.92
N VAL A 7 9.47 1.73 0.29
CA VAL A 7 8.20 2.26 0.83
C VAL A 7 7.70 3.46 0.01
N THR A 8 8.60 4.30 -0.52
CA THR A 8 8.21 5.43 -1.38
C THR A 8 7.65 4.94 -2.72
N LEU A 9 8.32 3.98 -3.36
CA LEU A 9 7.85 3.35 -4.59
C LEU A 9 6.48 2.69 -4.41
N LEU A 10 6.30 1.97 -3.30
CA LEU A 10 5.01 1.37 -2.95
C LEU A 10 3.89 2.41 -2.84
N VAL A 11 4.15 3.56 -2.20
CA VAL A 11 3.17 4.64 -2.11
C VAL A 11 2.85 5.21 -3.48
N ASP A 12 3.82 5.34 -4.38
CA ASP A 12 3.61 5.83 -5.74
C ASP A 12 2.77 4.84 -6.56
N GLU A 13 3.07 3.54 -6.50
CA GLU A 13 2.28 2.49 -7.14
C GLU A 13 0.84 2.47 -6.60
N ILE A 14 0.66 2.64 -5.28
CA ILE A 14 -0.67 2.78 -4.66
C ILE A 14 -1.42 4.01 -5.21
N ARG A 15 -0.73 5.13 -5.48
CA ARG A 15 -1.33 6.33 -6.08
C ARG A 15 -1.67 6.16 -7.55
N ARG A 16 -0.89 5.35 -8.26
CA ARG A 16 -1.05 5.09 -9.68
C ARG A 16 -2.15 4.05 -9.97
N LEU A 17 -2.19 2.97 -9.19
CA LEU A 17 -3.17 1.88 -9.29
C LEU A 17 -4.44 2.14 -8.46
N GLY A 18 -4.30 2.86 -7.35
CA GLY A 18 -5.40 3.22 -6.47
C GLY A 18 -6.23 4.37 -7.00
N SER A 19 -7.48 4.40 -6.57
CA SER A 19 -8.41 5.48 -6.91
C SER A 19 -8.53 6.45 -5.74
N LYS A 20 -8.59 7.75 -6.07
CA LYS A 20 -8.85 8.80 -5.09
C LYS A 20 -10.35 8.82 -4.76
N ASN A 21 -10.67 8.63 -3.49
CA ASN A 21 -12.03 8.70 -2.98
C ASN A 21 -12.45 10.16 -2.72
N ALA A 22 -13.74 10.37 -2.46
CA ALA A 22 -14.32 11.69 -2.14
C ALA A 22 -13.66 12.38 -0.92
N ASP A 23 -13.10 11.60 0.02
CA ASP A 23 -12.34 12.08 1.18
C ASP A 23 -10.91 12.56 0.83
N GLY A 24 -10.53 12.48 -0.44
CA GLY A 24 -9.17 12.79 -0.91
C GLY A 24 -8.13 11.70 -0.65
N LYS A 25 -8.53 10.59 -0.01
CA LYS A 25 -7.68 9.42 0.25
C LYS A 25 -7.62 8.49 -0.95
N ILE A 26 -6.46 7.90 -1.17
CA ILE A 26 -6.23 6.93 -2.24
C ILE A 26 -6.35 5.54 -1.67
N SER A 27 -7.21 4.72 -2.30
CA SER A 27 -7.46 3.34 -1.90
C SER A 27 -7.19 2.41 -3.07
N VAL A 28 -6.44 1.34 -2.82
CA VAL A 28 -6.18 0.28 -3.80
C VAL A 28 -6.45 -1.07 -3.15
N LYS A 29 -6.96 -2.02 -3.94
CA LYS A 29 -7.20 -3.39 -3.47
C LYS A 29 -5.87 -4.14 -3.41
N PHE A 30 -5.69 -4.93 -2.35
CA PHE A 30 -4.50 -5.79 -2.24
C PHE A 30 -4.35 -6.71 -3.45
N GLY A 31 -5.44 -7.28 -3.97
CA GLY A 31 -5.40 -8.10 -5.17
C GLY A 31 -4.91 -7.38 -6.42
N VAL A 32 -5.10 -6.04 -6.53
CA VAL A 32 -4.59 -5.26 -7.67
C VAL A 32 -3.09 -5.05 -7.55
N LEU A 33 -2.60 -4.69 -6.36
CA LEU A 33 -1.16 -4.59 -6.08
C LEU A 33 -0.45 -5.95 -6.25
N PHE A 34 -1.10 -7.03 -5.82
CA PHE A 34 -0.53 -8.37 -5.86
C PHE A 34 -0.54 -8.96 -7.28
N ASN A 35 -1.53 -8.60 -8.10
CA ASN A 35 -1.63 -9.00 -9.49
C ASN A 35 -0.82 -8.07 -10.43
N ASP A 36 -0.15 -7.05 -9.88
CA ASP A 36 0.66 -6.14 -10.69
C ASP A 36 2.09 -6.69 -10.80
N ASP A 37 2.52 -6.95 -12.03
CA ASP A 37 3.84 -7.52 -12.35
C ASP A 37 4.98 -6.61 -11.88
N GLN A 38 4.79 -5.28 -11.89
CA GLN A 38 5.80 -4.36 -11.38
C GLN A 38 5.97 -4.53 -9.87
N CYS A 39 4.87 -4.61 -9.13
CA CYS A 39 4.90 -4.84 -7.69
C CYS A 39 5.52 -6.21 -7.34
N ALA A 40 5.19 -7.26 -8.08
CA ALA A 40 5.76 -8.59 -7.88
C ALA A 40 7.27 -8.65 -8.17
N ASN A 41 7.74 -7.90 -9.17
CA ASN A 41 9.14 -7.86 -9.56
C ASN A 41 9.99 -6.86 -8.74
N LEU A 42 9.37 -5.77 -8.26
CA LEU A 42 10.02 -4.75 -7.42
C LEU A 42 10.11 -5.16 -5.95
N PHE A 43 9.13 -5.94 -5.46
CA PHE A 43 9.06 -6.34 -4.07
C PHE A 43 9.07 -7.86 -3.94
N GLU A 44 10.24 -8.45 -3.65
CA GLU A 44 10.35 -9.87 -3.25
C GLU A 44 9.39 -10.22 -2.10
N ALA A 45 9.13 -9.26 -1.22
CA ALA A 45 8.15 -9.37 -0.16
C ALA A 45 7.26 -8.11 -0.09
N LEU A 46 6.29 -7.99 -0.99
CA LEU A 46 5.29 -6.91 -0.98
C LEU A 46 4.64 -6.70 0.40
N VAL A 47 4.34 -7.82 1.08
CA VAL A 47 3.78 -7.83 2.44
C VAL A 47 4.76 -7.26 3.47
N GLY A 48 6.07 -7.47 3.28
CA GLY A 48 7.13 -6.91 4.13
C GLY A 48 7.20 -5.38 4.01
N THR A 49 7.19 -4.86 2.78
CA THR A 49 7.21 -3.42 2.51
C THR A 49 5.94 -2.74 3.00
N LEU A 50 4.77 -3.36 2.79
CA LEU A 50 3.49 -2.91 3.34
C LEU A 50 3.51 -2.83 4.87
N LYS A 51 4.10 -3.83 5.54
CA LYS A 51 4.22 -3.85 7.00
C LYS A 51 5.16 -2.77 7.52
N ALA A 52 6.28 -2.51 6.82
CA ALA A 52 7.19 -1.41 7.13
C ALA A 52 6.53 -0.03 6.94
N ALA A 53 5.84 0.17 5.82
CA ALA A 53 5.09 1.39 5.52
C ALA A 53 3.96 1.64 6.54
N LYS A 54 3.23 0.59 6.94
CA LYS A 54 2.20 0.66 8.00
C LYS A 54 2.82 1.01 9.35
N ARG A 55 3.98 0.43 9.70
CA ARG A 55 4.68 0.71 10.97
C ARG A 55 5.17 2.16 11.04
N LYS A 56 5.57 2.73 9.90
CA LYS A 56 5.92 4.16 9.75
C LYS A 56 4.69 5.08 9.65
N LYS A 57 3.46 4.56 9.71
CA LYS A 57 2.19 5.29 9.50
C LYS A 57 2.13 6.02 8.15
N LEU A 58 2.88 5.55 7.14
CA LEU A 58 2.91 6.14 5.80
C LEU A 58 1.72 5.68 4.94
N ILE A 59 1.20 4.49 5.23
CA ILE A 59 -0.02 3.96 4.60
C ILE A 59 -0.99 3.50 5.68
N ALA A 60 -2.28 3.72 5.42
CA ALA A 60 -3.37 3.13 6.19
C ALA A 60 -3.94 1.97 5.39
N LEU A 61 -3.57 0.74 5.76
CA LEU A 61 -4.24 -0.47 5.25
C LEU A 61 -5.63 -0.57 5.88
N LEU A 62 -6.59 0.16 5.31
CA LEU A 62 -7.98 0.24 5.77
C LEU A 62 -8.80 -1.01 5.35
N GLY A 63 -8.21 -2.20 5.54
CA GLY A 63 -8.79 -3.51 5.23
C GLY A 63 -8.56 -4.57 6.32
N LEU A 64 -7.99 -4.19 7.46
CA LEU A 64 -7.98 -5.01 8.68
C LEU A 64 -8.48 -4.20 9.89
N LEU A 65 -9.54 -3.43 9.69
CA LEU A 65 -10.34 -2.88 10.79
C LEU A 65 -11.79 -2.87 10.32
N MET A 66 -12.40 -4.06 10.36
CA MET A 66 -13.85 -4.15 10.42
C MET A 66 -14.27 -3.66 11.80
N ASN A 67 -15.02 -2.56 11.79
CA ASN A 67 -15.87 -2.05 12.87
C ASN A 67 -15.17 -1.53 14.14
N GLY A 68 -15.26 -0.21 14.27
CA GLY A 68 -15.03 0.55 15.50
C GLY A 68 -15.48 1.98 15.27
N LEU A 69 -16.63 2.16 14.62
CA LEU A 69 -17.40 3.40 14.75
C LEU A 69 -18.16 3.25 16.06
N GLU A 70 -17.78 4.13 16.99
CA GLU A 70 -18.38 4.55 18.27
C GLU A 70 -19.66 3.84 18.75
#